data_AF-A0A7R8ZW21-F1
#
_entry.id   AF-A0A7R8ZW21-F1
#
_cell.length_a   1.000
_cell.length_b   1.000
_cell.length_c   1.000
_cell.angle_alpha   90.00
_cell.angle_beta   90.00
_cell.angle_gamma   90.00
#
_symmetry.space_group_name_H-M   'P 1'
#
loop_
_entity.id
_entity.type
_entity.pdbx_description
1 polymer ?
#
loop_
_entity_poly.entity_id
_entity_poly.type
_entity_poly.pdbx_seq_one_letter_code
_entity_poly.pdbx_strand_id
1 'polypeptide(L)'
;KCILSNSEKLVELCVLKLEDDNFQLLDLLALVLNPACKFHVFNSSRNSRFKEHGPNDDLPRFTNPVPRSSRPNSRGWLVDLIERFGAFGGFERLRARFQDTRRPLSVPLVFALIKPFSQCVELLSPVCIETYFTPIVYCVVGFLEGLSDEDLKRETKTPSVSDGYVGTGVGRTPDLSSIVKRLKIFLLGQRMGKGGLVATAPVASSMTTPSDSPLIVRKSKLVSAKLVR
;
A
#
# COMPACT_ATOMS: atom_id res chain seq x y z
N LYS A 1 8.80 -25.60 8.56
CA LYS A 1 7.66 -24.86 7.93
C LYS A 1 7.00 -23.85 8.90
N CYS A 2 7.72 -23.27 9.88
CA CYS A 2 7.11 -22.58 11.03
C CYS A 2 7.21 -21.03 10.99
N ILE A 3 8.32 -20.46 10.51
CA ILE A 3 8.60 -19.02 10.67
C ILE A 3 7.62 -18.12 9.91
N LEU A 4 7.32 -18.42 8.63
CA LEU A 4 6.37 -17.61 7.85
C LEU A 4 4.96 -17.60 8.49
N SER A 5 4.49 -18.75 8.98
CA SER A 5 3.18 -18.83 9.65
C SER A 5 3.15 -18.01 10.95
N ASN A 6 4.27 -17.95 11.68
CA ASN A 6 4.37 -17.09 12.86
C ASN A 6 4.42 -15.61 12.46
N SER A 7 5.13 -15.25 11.39
CA SER A 7 5.16 -13.88 10.87
C SER A 7 3.78 -13.42 10.40
N GLU A 8 3.01 -14.31 9.77
CA GLU A 8 1.62 -14.05 9.39
C GLU A 8 0.73 -13.74 10.60
N LYS A 9 0.77 -14.57 11.65
CA LYS A 9 0.04 -14.33 12.91
C LYS A 9 0.46 -13.04 13.61
N LEU A 10 1.75 -12.71 13.54
CA LEU A 10 2.28 -11.46 14.09
C LEU A 10 1.73 -10.25 13.33
N VAL A 11 1.69 -10.30 12.00
CA VAL A 11 1.04 -9.25 11.19
C VAL A 11 -0.42 -9.07 11.58
N GLU A 12 -1.17 -10.16 11.70
CA GLU A 12 -2.58 -10.11 12.14
C GLU A 12 -2.73 -9.46 13.51
N LEU A 13 -1.90 -9.84 14.49
CA LEU A 13 -1.87 -9.23 15.81
C LEU A 13 -1.58 -7.73 15.75
N CYS A 14 -0.58 -7.31 14.95
CA CYS A 14 -0.23 -5.91 14.76
C CYS A 14 -1.40 -5.11 14.15
N VAL A 15 -2.17 -5.69 13.22
CA VAL A 15 -3.35 -5.03 12.65
C VAL A 15 -4.46 -4.85 13.69
N LEU A 16 -4.76 -5.91 14.46
CA LEU A 16 -5.79 -5.86 15.50
C LEU A 16 -5.46 -4.85 16.61
N LYS A 17 -4.17 -4.61 16.84
CA LYS A 17 -3.64 -3.75 17.89
C LYS A 17 -3.07 -2.43 17.39
N LEU A 18 -3.29 -2.08 16.11
CA LEU A 18 -2.71 -0.90 15.50
C LEU A 18 -3.18 0.39 16.18
N GLU A 19 -4.43 0.42 16.61
CA GLU A 19 -5.04 1.57 17.30
C GLU A 19 -4.56 1.73 18.74
N ASP A 20 -3.87 0.75 19.32
CA ASP A 20 -3.36 0.83 20.70
C ASP A 20 -2.05 1.66 20.78
N ASP A 21 -1.50 2.14 19.65
CA ASP A 21 -0.24 2.90 19.56
C ASP A 21 0.95 2.18 20.25
N ASN A 22 0.92 0.84 20.28
CA ASN A 22 1.93 0.05 20.96
C ASN A 22 3.25 0.03 20.16
N PHE A 23 4.22 0.82 20.62
CA PHE A 23 5.54 0.95 19.99
C PHE A 23 6.27 -0.39 19.77
N GLN A 24 6.16 -1.34 20.70
CA GLN A 24 6.83 -2.64 20.57
C GLN A 24 6.22 -3.45 19.41
N LEU A 25 4.89 -3.42 19.26
CA LEU A 25 4.21 -4.07 18.14
C LEU A 25 4.51 -3.37 16.80
N LEU A 26 4.65 -2.03 16.81
CA LEU A 26 5.04 -1.27 15.61
C LEU A 26 6.49 -1.56 15.19
N ASP A 27 7.41 -1.72 16.14
CA ASP A 27 8.79 -2.11 15.84
C ASP A 27 8.90 -3.55 15.34
N LEU A 28 8.10 -4.47 15.91
CA LEU A 28 7.98 -5.83 15.39
C LEU A 28 7.41 -5.85 13.98
N LEU A 29 6.40 -5.02 13.69
CA LEU A 29 5.85 -4.86 12.34
C LEU A 29 6.91 -4.35 11.37
N ALA A 30 7.71 -3.35 11.78
CA ALA A 30 8.83 -2.85 10.99
C ALA A 30 9.87 -3.93 10.72
N LEU A 31 10.23 -4.74 11.73
CA LEU A 31 11.17 -5.84 11.58
C LEU A 31 10.67 -6.90 10.58
N VAL A 32 9.39 -7.25 10.67
CA VAL A 32 8.75 -8.28 9.82
C VAL A 32 8.59 -7.80 8.39
N LEU A 33 8.36 -6.50 8.15
CA LEU A 33 8.20 -5.93 6.81
C LEU A 33 9.50 -5.41 6.19
N ASN A 34 10.62 -5.42 6.92
CA ASN A 34 11.90 -4.92 6.42
C ASN A 34 12.53 -5.83 5.36
N PRO A 35 12.58 -5.46 4.07
CA PRO A 35 13.12 -6.31 2.99
C PRO A 35 14.62 -6.61 3.13
N ALA A 36 15.35 -5.86 3.95
CA ALA A 36 16.77 -6.05 4.21
C ALA A 36 17.05 -7.03 5.35
N CYS A 37 16.03 -7.51 6.07
CA CYS A 37 16.24 -8.46 7.16
C CYS A 37 16.73 -9.81 6.61
N LYS A 38 17.56 -10.53 7.39
CA LYS A 38 18.16 -11.81 6.98
C LYS A 38 17.10 -12.82 6.49
N PHE A 39 15.93 -12.81 7.11
CA PHE A 39 14.81 -13.68 6.73
C PHE A 39 14.35 -13.42 5.29
N HIS A 40 14.17 -12.16 4.89
CA HIS A 40 13.72 -11.81 3.54
C HIS A 40 14.84 -11.93 2.50
N VAL A 41 16.08 -11.59 2.86
CA VAL A 41 17.24 -11.76 1.97
C VAL A 41 17.45 -13.24 1.63
N PHE A 42 17.41 -14.12 2.63
CA PHE A 42 17.58 -15.57 2.44
C PHE A 42 16.43 -16.20 1.63
N ASN A 43 15.23 -15.63 1.72
CA ASN A 43 14.04 -16.14 1.03
C ASN A 43 13.63 -15.28 -0.19
N SER A 44 14.54 -14.46 -0.71
CA SER A 44 14.25 -13.48 -1.76
C SER A 44 13.77 -14.10 -3.07
N SER A 45 14.15 -15.34 -3.37
CA SER A 45 13.72 -16.12 -4.53
C SER A 45 12.39 -16.86 -4.35
N ARG A 46 11.79 -16.80 -3.15
CA ARG A 46 10.50 -17.44 -2.90
C ARG A 46 9.40 -16.69 -3.63
N ASN A 47 8.58 -17.41 -4.37
CA ASN A 47 7.38 -16.86 -5.00
C ASN A 47 6.28 -16.61 -3.98
N SER A 48 5.45 -15.61 -4.27
CA SER A 48 4.25 -15.29 -3.50
C SER A 48 3.27 -16.46 -3.57
N ARG A 49 2.63 -16.77 -2.43
CA ARG A 49 1.58 -17.77 -2.34
C ARG A 49 0.23 -17.25 -2.80
N PHE A 50 0.04 -15.93 -2.84
CA PHE A 50 -1.13 -15.34 -3.46
C PHE A 50 -1.15 -15.72 -4.93
N LYS A 51 -2.23 -16.40 -5.33
CA LYS A 51 -2.44 -16.74 -6.74
C LYS A 51 -2.58 -15.43 -7.51
N GLU A 52 -1.96 -15.36 -8.69
CA GLU A 52 -2.39 -14.40 -9.71
C GLU A 52 -3.87 -14.67 -9.90
N HIS A 53 -4.71 -13.72 -9.49
CA HIS A 53 -6.13 -13.89 -9.65
C HIS A 53 -6.43 -13.77 -11.13
N GLY A 54 -7.40 -14.55 -11.60
CA GLY A 54 -7.81 -14.51 -12.99
C GLY A 54 -8.29 -13.10 -13.40
N PRO A 55 -8.46 -12.85 -14.70
CA PRO A 55 -8.82 -11.53 -15.25
C PRO A 55 -10.14 -10.92 -14.74
N ASN A 56 -10.88 -11.61 -13.86
CA ASN A 56 -12.19 -11.21 -13.31
C ASN A 56 -12.20 -11.07 -11.77
N ASP A 57 -11.06 -11.01 -11.11
CA ASP A 57 -11.03 -10.80 -9.66
C ASP A 57 -10.88 -9.32 -9.34
N ASP A 58 -12.00 -8.69 -8.98
CA ASP A 58 -12.10 -7.27 -8.63
C ASP A 58 -11.52 -6.94 -7.24
N LEU A 59 -10.81 -7.88 -6.60
CA LEU A 59 -10.24 -7.66 -5.27
C LEU A 59 -9.08 -6.65 -5.33
N PRO A 60 -9.10 -5.58 -4.52
CA PRO A 60 -8.02 -4.60 -4.51
C PRO A 60 -6.73 -5.27 -4.04
N ARG A 61 -5.71 -5.26 -4.90
CA ARG A 61 -4.36 -5.70 -4.54
C ARG A 61 -3.60 -4.59 -3.85
N PHE A 62 -2.99 -4.93 -2.72
CA PHE A 62 -2.15 -3.99 -1.98
C PHE A 62 -0.71 -3.96 -2.51
N THR A 63 -0.29 -5.02 -3.17
CA THR A 63 1.06 -5.18 -3.73
C THR A 63 1.08 -5.14 -5.26
N ASN A 64 2.19 -4.67 -5.83
CA ASN A 64 2.34 -4.60 -7.28
C ASN A 64 2.56 -6.03 -7.86
N PRO A 65 1.69 -6.53 -8.74
CA PRO A 65 1.88 -7.83 -9.38
C PRO A 65 3.03 -7.74 -10.39
N VAL A 66 4.25 -7.96 -9.94
CA VAL A 66 5.39 -8.12 -10.85
C VAL A 66 5.26 -9.48 -11.55
N PRO A 67 5.27 -9.56 -12.89
CA PRO A 67 5.17 -10.83 -13.60
C PRO A 67 6.26 -11.82 -13.17
N ARG A 68 5.85 -13.07 -12.93
CA ARG A 68 6.69 -14.19 -12.45
C ARG A 68 7.97 -14.44 -13.26
N SER A 69 8.01 -14.00 -14.51
CA SER A 69 9.13 -14.19 -15.44
C SER A 69 10.22 -13.11 -15.37
N SER A 70 10.00 -12.00 -14.64
CA SER A 70 10.83 -10.80 -14.79
C SER A 70 11.86 -10.55 -13.68
N ARG A 71 11.89 -11.29 -12.55
CA ARG A 71 12.88 -11.06 -11.48
C ARG A 71 13.25 -12.32 -10.65
N PRO A 72 14.55 -12.63 -10.45
CA PRO A 72 15.02 -13.67 -9.51
C PRO A 72 14.69 -13.40 -8.03
N ASN A 73 14.39 -12.14 -7.67
CA ASN A 73 14.15 -11.68 -6.30
C ASN A 73 12.71 -11.16 -6.14
N SER A 74 11.73 -12.04 -6.33
CA SER A 74 10.30 -11.71 -6.24
C SER A 74 9.84 -11.34 -4.82
N ARG A 75 10.64 -11.64 -3.79
CA ARG A 75 10.36 -11.36 -2.36
C ARG A 75 8.95 -11.79 -1.96
N GLY A 76 8.50 -12.94 -2.48
CA GLY A 76 7.12 -13.36 -2.43
C GLY A 76 6.55 -13.50 -1.01
N TRP A 77 7.35 -13.91 -0.04
CA TRP A 77 6.90 -13.96 1.35
C TRP A 77 6.66 -12.59 1.96
N LEU A 78 7.46 -11.57 1.60
CA LEU A 78 7.20 -10.20 2.03
C LEU A 78 5.94 -9.65 1.37
N VAL A 79 5.77 -9.93 0.07
CA VAL A 79 4.53 -9.62 -0.67
C VAL A 79 3.32 -10.24 0.03
N ASP A 80 3.38 -11.52 0.40
CA ASP A 80 2.30 -12.22 1.10
C ASP A 80 1.96 -11.56 2.44
N LEU A 81 2.96 -11.09 3.19
CA LEU A 81 2.75 -10.42 4.49
C LEU A 81 2.11 -9.03 4.31
N ILE A 82 2.53 -8.26 3.30
CA ILE A 82 1.94 -6.95 2.99
C ILE A 82 0.49 -7.12 2.52
N GLU A 83 0.24 -8.08 1.65
CA GLU A 83 -1.10 -8.38 1.16
C GLU A 83 -2.02 -8.81 2.31
N ARG A 84 -1.50 -9.65 3.23
CA ARG A 84 -2.23 -10.01 4.44
C ARG A 84 -2.51 -8.81 5.34
N PHE A 85 -1.53 -7.92 5.56
CA PHE A 85 -1.76 -6.71 6.34
C PHE A 85 -2.95 -5.89 5.78
N GLY A 86 -3.00 -5.74 4.46
CA GLY A 86 -4.12 -5.05 3.81
C GLY A 86 -5.44 -5.81 3.88
N ALA A 87 -5.43 -7.14 3.69
CA ALA A 87 -6.63 -7.98 3.76
C ALA A 87 -7.32 -7.94 5.13
N PHE A 88 -6.57 -7.72 6.21
CA PHE A 88 -7.11 -7.51 7.56
C PHE A 88 -7.51 -6.04 7.85
N GLY A 89 -7.52 -5.18 6.83
CA GLY A 89 -7.87 -3.76 6.96
C GLY A 89 -6.78 -2.89 7.57
N GLY A 90 -5.54 -3.38 7.63
CA GLY A 90 -4.44 -2.68 8.28
C GLY A 90 -4.15 -1.29 7.70
N PHE A 91 -4.22 -1.14 6.37
CA PHE A 91 -4.00 0.16 5.72
C PHE A 91 -5.10 1.17 6.04
N GLU A 92 -6.35 0.70 6.13
CA GLU A 92 -7.48 1.55 6.48
C GLU A 92 -7.37 2.01 7.94
N ARG A 93 -7.03 1.10 8.86
CA ARG A 93 -6.77 1.44 10.27
C ARG A 93 -5.59 2.40 10.43
N LEU A 94 -4.53 2.20 9.65
CA LEU A 94 -3.36 3.08 9.66
C LEU A 94 -3.76 4.49 9.21
N ARG A 95 -4.46 4.59 8.07
CA ARG A 95 -4.97 5.86 7.55
C ARG A 95 -5.90 6.54 8.56
N ALA A 96 -6.83 5.80 9.13
CA ALA A 96 -7.76 6.30 10.14
C ALA A 96 -7.02 6.84 11.38
N ARG A 97 -5.96 6.16 11.84
CA ARG A 97 -5.15 6.62 12.98
C ARG A 97 -4.49 7.98 12.74
N PHE A 98 -4.05 8.27 11.51
CA PHE A 98 -3.50 9.58 11.14
C PHE A 98 -4.56 10.67 10.99
N GLN A 99 -5.80 10.29 10.70
CA GLN A 99 -6.93 11.20 10.49
C GLN A 99 -7.74 11.45 11.77
N ASP A 100 -7.50 10.67 12.84
CA ASP A 100 -8.16 10.85 14.12
C ASP A 100 -7.64 12.09 14.85
N THR A 101 -8.36 13.20 14.68
CA THR A 101 -8.07 14.49 15.33
C THR A 101 -8.31 14.49 16.85
N ARG A 102 -9.00 13.48 17.39
CA ARG A 102 -9.25 13.38 18.84
C ARG A 102 -8.05 12.80 19.59
N ARG A 103 -7.19 12.05 18.89
CA ARG A 103 -6.02 11.39 19.45
C ARG A 103 -4.74 12.03 18.90
N PRO A 104 -4.09 12.93 19.66
CA PRO A 104 -2.93 13.65 19.16
C PRO A 104 -1.81 12.68 18.73
N LEU A 105 -1.12 13.06 17.67
CA LEU A 105 0.08 12.37 17.20
C LEU A 105 1.30 12.99 17.89
N SER A 106 2.30 12.17 18.19
CA SER A 106 3.63 12.61 18.61
C SER A 106 4.65 12.27 17.53
N VAL A 107 5.81 12.93 17.52
CA VAL A 107 6.86 12.68 16.51
C VAL A 107 7.31 11.19 16.53
N PRO A 108 7.54 10.55 17.70
CA PRO A 108 7.89 9.14 17.78
C PRO A 108 6.80 8.23 17.22
N LEU A 109 5.53 8.54 17.50
CA LEU A 109 4.41 7.71 17.04
C LEU A 109 4.26 7.80 15.51
N VAL A 110 4.35 9.01 14.95
CA VAL A 110 4.34 9.21 13.49
C VAL A 110 5.45 8.40 12.84
N PHE A 111 6.66 8.45 13.39
CA PHE A 111 7.77 7.64 12.90
C PHE A 111 7.49 6.14 13.00
N ALA A 112 7.04 5.65 14.15
CA ALA A 112 6.79 4.23 14.39
C ALA A 112 5.71 3.67 13.46
N LEU A 113 4.66 4.44 13.19
CA LEU A 113 3.57 4.05 12.28
C LEU A 113 4.00 4.00 10.81
N ILE A 114 4.87 4.92 10.38
CA ILE A 114 5.30 5.00 8.96
C ILE A 114 6.46 4.04 8.65
N LYS A 115 7.36 3.81 9.62
CA LYS A 115 8.61 3.06 9.45
C LYS A 115 8.42 1.72 8.73
N PRO A 116 7.47 0.82 9.10
CA PRO A 116 7.33 -0.48 8.44
C PRO A 116 7.14 -0.37 6.93
N PHE A 117 6.33 0.59 6.49
CA PHE A 117 5.95 0.73 5.09
C PHE A 117 6.95 1.55 4.28
N SER A 118 7.66 2.47 4.93
CA SER A 118 8.75 3.20 4.29
C SER A 118 9.85 2.29 3.75
N GLN A 119 10.03 1.12 4.39
CA GLN A 119 11.05 0.15 4.03
C GLN A 119 10.61 -0.78 2.89
N CYS A 120 9.31 -1.00 2.70
CA CYS A 120 8.75 -1.88 1.67
C CYS A 120 7.89 -1.15 0.64
N VAL A 121 8.03 0.18 0.52
CA VAL A 121 7.18 1.04 -0.31
C VAL A 121 7.21 0.64 -1.79
N GLU A 122 8.36 0.16 -2.29
CA GLU A 122 8.54 -0.29 -3.67
C GLU A 122 7.69 -1.50 -4.04
N LEU A 123 7.19 -2.25 -3.05
CA LEU A 123 6.35 -3.43 -3.25
C LEU A 123 4.86 -3.10 -3.27
N LEU A 124 4.47 -1.90 -2.83
CA LEU A 124 3.08 -1.47 -2.78
C LEU A 124 2.55 -1.17 -4.18
N SER A 125 1.28 -1.50 -4.41
CA SER A 125 0.61 -1.15 -5.67
C SER A 125 0.35 0.36 -5.75
N PRO A 126 0.34 0.96 -6.95
CA PRO A 126 -0.02 2.37 -7.13
C PRO A 126 -1.37 2.72 -6.49
N VAL A 127 -2.37 1.85 -6.62
CA VAL A 127 -3.70 2.04 -6.02
C VAL A 127 -3.63 2.06 -4.50
N CYS A 128 -2.87 1.15 -3.87
CA CYS A 128 -2.68 1.15 -2.42
C CYS A 128 -2.03 2.45 -1.93
N ILE A 129 -1.03 2.92 -2.66
CA ILE A 129 -0.31 4.15 -2.33
C ILE A 129 -1.23 5.35 -2.44
N GLU A 130 -1.95 5.48 -3.57
CA GLU A 130 -2.88 6.59 -3.83
C GLU A 130 -4.02 6.61 -2.81
N THR A 131 -4.57 5.43 -2.46
CA THR A 131 -5.71 5.31 -1.55
C THR A 131 -5.34 5.57 -0.08
N TYR A 132 -4.22 5.03 0.38
CA TYR A 132 -3.89 5.02 1.82
C TYR A 132 -2.72 5.92 2.19
N PHE A 133 -1.63 5.91 1.42
CA PHE A 133 -0.40 6.62 1.82
C PHE A 133 -0.39 8.08 1.42
N THR A 134 -0.99 8.45 0.29
CA THR A 134 -1.17 9.86 -0.09
C THR A 134 -1.85 10.69 1.01
N PRO A 135 -3.02 10.30 1.56
CA PRO A 135 -3.64 11.05 2.64
C PRO A 135 -2.79 11.06 3.92
N ILE A 136 -2.12 9.95 4.26
CA ILE A 136 -1.19 9.90 5.41
C ILE A 136 -0.05 10.92 5.22
N VAL A 137 0.56 10.99 4.04
CA VAL A 137 1.66 11.94 3.78
C VAL A 137 1.19 13.38 3.90
N TYR A 138 -0.03 13.72 3.46
CA TYR A 138 -0.60 15.05 3.69
C TYR A 138 -0.80 15.37 5.17
N CYS A 139 -1.33 14.43 5.95
CA CYS A 139 -1.44 14.57 7.41
C CYS A 139 -0.08 14.79 8.07
N VAL A 140 0.95 14.03 7.67
CA VAL A 140 2.31 14.15 8.22
C VAL A 140 2.94 15.49 7.87
N VAL A 141 2.76 15.98 6.64
CA VAL A 141 3.26 17.30 6.24
C VAL A 141 2.60 18.39 7.08
N GLY A 142 1.26 18.38 7.20
CA GLY A 142 0.55 19.35 8.04
C GLY A 142 0.93 19.26 9.52
N PHE A 143 1.15 18.06 10.04
CA PHE A 143 1.66 17.85 11.40
C PHE A 143 3.05 18.48 11.59
N LEU A 144 3.97 18.26 10.65
CA LEU A 144 5.32 18.82 10.70
C LEU A 144 5.34 20.35 10.58
N GLU A 145 4.48 20.91 9.73
CA GLU A 145 4.32 22.37 9.58
C GLU A 145 3.72 23.02 10.83
N GLY A 146 2.95 22.26 11.61
CA GLY A 146 2.32 22.71 12.85
C GLY A 146 3.14 22.49 14.13
N LEU A 147 4.36 21.94 14.05
CA LEU A 147 5.20 21.72 15.24
C LEU A 147 5.69 23.05 15.83
N SER A 148 5.53 23.21 17.14
CA SER A 148 6.08 24.34 17.88
C SER A 148 7.47 24.03 18.46
N ASP A 149 8.22 25.06 18.83
CA ASP A 149 9.52 24.92 19.53
C ASP A 149 9.39 24.12 20.84
N GLU A 150 8.25 24.23 21.54
CA GLU A 150 8.01 23.50 22.78
C GLU A 150 7.77 22.00 22.54
N ASP A 151 7.18 21.63 21.41
CA ASP A 151 7.04 20.23 21.00
C ASP A 151 8.42 19.65 20.67
N LEU A 152 9.25 20.39 19.94
CA LEU A 152 10.62 19.98 19.62
C LEU A 152 11.49 19.80 20.88
N LYS A 153 11.33 20.68 21.88
CA LYS A 153 12.02 20.58 23.18
C LYS A 153 11.52 19.41 24.05
N ARG A 154 10.25 19.03 23.93
CA ARG A 154 9.68 17.88 24.64
C ARG A 154 10.21 16.57 24.08
N GLU A 155 10.35 16.50 22.76
CA GLU A 155 10.81 15.30 22.05
C GLU A 155 12.32 15.05 22.21
N THR A 156 13.12 16.08 22.51
CA THR A 156 14.55 15.96 22.80
C THR A 156 14.86 15.53 24.24
N LYS A 157 13.85 15.52 25.12
CA LYS A 157 13.96 15.06 26.51
C LYS A 157 13.45 13.62 26.65
N THR A 158 14.02 12.65 25.95
CA THR A 158 13.76 11.24 26.28
C THR A 158 14.52 10.83 27.53
N PRO A 159 13.88 10.23 28.55
CA PRO A 159 14.56 9.68 29.72
C PRO A 159 15.43 8.48 29.33
N SER A 160 16.60 8.43 29.96
CA SER A 160 17.56 7.35 29.92
C SER A 160 16.98 6.00 30.43
N VAL A 161 17.13 4.96 29.60
CA VAL A 161 17.39 3.52 29.93
C VAL A 161 16.22 2.59 30.36
N SER A 162 15.99 1.53 29.55
CA SER A 162 16.05 0.09 29.94
C SER A 162 15.95 -0.75 28.66
N ASP A 163 17.08 -1.20 28.13
CA ASP A 163 17.64 -2.57 28.21
C ASP A 163 16.72 -3.69 27.67
N GLY A 164 17.20 -4.40 26.66
CA GLY A 164 16.58 -5.64 26.15
C GLY A 164 15.92 -5.62 24.77
N TYR A 165 16.58 -5.12 23.71
CA TYR A 165 16.37 -5.70 22.37
C TYR A 165 17.64 -5.64 21.52
N VAL A 166 18.26 -6.80 21.33
CA VAL A 166 19.41 -7.01 20.44
C VAL A 166 18.90 -6.95 19.00
N GLY A 167 19.25 -5.90 18.25
CA GLY A 167 18.90 -5.84 16.82
C GLY A 167 19.11 -4.50 16.12
N THR A 168 20.38 -4.15 15.89
CA THR A 168 20.88 -3.15 14.93
C THR A 168 20.60 -1.66 15.18
N GLY A 169 21.62 -0.95 15.67
CA GLY A 169 21.92 0.42 15.22
C GLY A 169 21.61 1.55 16.19
N VAL A 170 22.53 1.77 17.13
CA VAL A 170 23.02 3.08 17.63
C VAL A 170 22.15 4.29 17.30
N GLY A 171 21.47 4.84 18.30
CA GLY A 171 21.46 6.28 18.64
C GLY A 171 21.18 7.30 17.55
N ARG A 172 20.55 6.94 16.44
CA ARG A 172 20.08 7.91 15.44
C ARG A 172 18.67 8.31 15.81
N THR A 173 18.51 9.59 16.09
CA THR A 173 17.19 10.20 16.07
C THR A 173 16.48 9.80 14.77
N PRO A 174 15.22 9.37 14.86
CA PRO A 174 14.45 9.02 13.67
C PRO A 174 14.34 10.24 12.74
N ASP A 175 15.03 10.23 11.60
CA ASP A 175 14.91 11.31 10.61
C ASP A 175 13.61 11.14 9.80
N LEU A 176 12.53 11.69 10.35
CA LEU A 176 11.23 11.73 9.72
C LEU A 176 11.26 12.47 8.38
N SER A 177 12.16 13.45 8.21
CA SER A 177 12.33 14.17 6.94
C SER A 177 12.78 13.24 5.83
N SER A 178 13.75 12.36 6.09
CA SER A 178 14.21 11.36 5.13
C SER A 178 13.13 10.35 4.74
N ILE A 179 12.28 9.95 5.68
CA ILE A 179 11.19 9.00 5.41
C ILE A 179 10.11 9.67 4.57
N VAL A 180 9.68 10.87 4.94
CA VAL A 180 8.69 11.65 4.18
C VAL A 180 9.24 11.97 2.79
N LYS A 181 10.53 12.30 2.65
CA LYS A 181 11.18 12.50 1.35
C LYS A 181 11.15 11.23 0.50
N ARG A 182 11.48 10.06 1.05
CA ARG A 182 11.40 8.79 0.32
C ARG A 182 9.98 8.51 -0.17
N LEU A 183 8.98 8.69 0.69
CA LEU A 183 7.57 8.52 0.32
C LEU A 183 7.15 9.53 -0.75
N LYS A 184 7.51 10.81 -0.61
CA LYS A 184 7.21 11.86 -1.60
C LYS A 184 7.88 11.60 -2.94
N ILE A 185 9.17 11.26 -2.97
CA ILE A 185 9.90 10.94 -4.20
C ILE A 185 9.26 9.76 -4.91
N PHE A 186 8.90 8.72 -4.14
CA PHE A 186 8.24 7.56 -4.71
C PHE A 186 6.84 7.89 -5.26
N LEU A 187 6.04 8.66 -4.51
CA LEU A 187 4.74 9.18 -4.96
C LEU A 187 4.86 10.01 -6.25
N LEU A 188 5.86 10.88 -6.34
CA LEU A 188 6.13 11.69 -7.53
C LEU A 188 6.62 10.85 -8.72
N GLY A 189 7.46 9.83 -8.47
CA GLY A 189 7.92 8.89 -9.48
C GLY A 189 6.78 8.11 -10.15
N GLN A 190 5.76 7.71 -9.38
CA GLN A 190 4.55 7.06 -9.92
C GLN A 190 3.71 8.01 -10.78
N ARG A 191 3.68 9.31 -10.43
CA ARG A 191 2.92 10.34 -11.18
C ARG A 191 3.59 10.69 -12.53
N MET A 192 4.91 10.63 -12.61
CA MET A 192 5.68 10.83 -13.85
C MET A 192 5.59 9.62 -14.80
N GLY A 193 5.28 8.42 -14.29
CA GLY A 193 5.02 7.22 -15.10
C GLY A 193 3.65 7.22 -15.81
N LYS A 194 2.73 8.12 -15.43
CA LYS A 194 1.42 8.33 -16.06
C LYS A 194 1.46 9.38 -17.21
N GLY A 195 2.62 9.52 -17.88
CA GLY A 195 2.79 10.39 -19.06
C GLY A 195 2.49 9.71 -20.41
N GLY A 196 2.08 8.43 -20.42
CA GLY A 196 1.69 7.70 -21.62
C GLY A 196 0.31 7.07 -21.44
N LEU A 197 -0.61 7.37 -22.35
CA LEU A 197 -2.03 7.01 -22.38
C LEU A 197 -2.96 7.84 -21.49
N VAL A 198 -3.40 8.99 -22.02
CA VAL A 198 -4.81 9.38 -21.92
C VAL A 198 -5.29 9.85 -23.29
N ALA A 199 -6.27 9.15 -23.85
CA ALA A 199 -7.28 9.73 -24.71
C ALA A 199 -8.55 8.85 -24.65
N THR A 200 -9.28 8.91 -23.54
CA THR A 200 -10.71 8.60 -23.56
C THR A 200 -11.45 9.94 -23.59
N ALA A 201 -12.07 10.22 -24.73
CA ALA A 201 -12.86 11.42 -24.98
C ALA A 201 -14.12 11.43 -24.09
N PRO A 202 -14.63 12.61 -23.70
CA PRO A 202 -15.86 12.72 -22.94
C PRO A 202 -17.08 12.53 -23.86
N VAL A 203 -18.02 11.70 -23.41
CA VAL A 203 -19.36 11.57 -24.00
C VAL A 203 -20.15 12.82 -23.64
N ALA A 204 -20.46 13.65 -24.63
CA ALA A 204 -21.40 14.75 -24.52
C ALA A 204 -22.80 14.29 -24.95
N SER A 205 -23.77 14.45 -24.06
CA SER A 205 -25.20 14.33 -24.35
C SER A 205 -25.69 15.55 -25.14
N SER A 206 -26.40 15.33 -26.24
CA SER A 206 -27.38 16.30 -26.75
C SER A 206 -28.45 15.61 -27.62
N MET A 207 -29.69 15.92 -27.28
CA MET A 207 -30.92 15.57 -27.99
C MET A 207 -31.04 16.44 -29.27
N THR A 208 -31.56 15.87 -30.36
CA THR A 208 -32.45 16.53 -31.34
C THR A 208 -32.99 15.50 -32.36
N THR A 209 -34.29 15.59 -32.64
CA THR A 209 -35.10 14.77 -33.57
C THR A 209 -35.15 15.41 -34.99
N PRO A 210 -36.04 15.00 -35.93
CA PRO A 210 -35.86 13.96 -36.95
C PRO A 210 -35.98 14.52 -38.41
N SER A 211 -35.55 13.77 -39.46
CA SER A 211 -36.20 13.86 -40.80
C SER A 211 -35.72 12.79 -41.81
N ASP A 212 -36.71 12.24 -42.49
CA ASP A 212 -36.79 11.74 -43.87
C ASP A 212 -35.97 10.53 -44.39
N SER A 213 -36.76 9.55 -44.82
CA SER A 213 -36.46 8.40 -45.71
C SER A 213 -36.31 8.87 -47.17
N PRO A 214 -35.81 8.07 -48.16
CA PRO A 214 -36.49 6.82 -48.59
C PRO A 214 -35.63 5.63 -49.10
N LEU A 215 -36.22 4.44 -48.90
CA LEU A 215 -36.35 3.31 -49.83
C LEU A 215 -35.13 2.76 -50.59
N ILE A 216 -34.70 1.54 -50.25
CA ILE A 216 -34.50 0.45 -51.23
C ILE A 216 -35.03 -0.89 -50.69
N VAL A 217 -36.00 -1.43 -51.42
CA VAL A 217 -36.58 -2.77 -51.31
C VAL A 217 -35.70 -3.77 -52.06
N ARG A 218 -35.46 -4.96 -51.49
CA ARG A 218 -35.42 -6.29 -52.17
C ARG A 218 -35.21 -7.39 -51.12
N LYS A 219 -36.29 -8.05 -50.68
CA LYS A 219 -36.77 -9.37 -51.14
C LYS A 219 -35.82 -10.55 -50.86
N SER A 220 -36.16 -11.28 -49.79
CA SER A 220 -36.36 -12.73 -49.70
C SER A 220 -35.23 -13.70 -50.08
N LYS A 221 -34.81 -14.53 -49.11
CA LYS A 221 -34.85 -16.00 -49.25
C LYS A 221 -34.85 -16.72 -47.90
N LEU A 222 -35.93 -17.47 -47.72
CA LEU A 222 -36.18 -18.56 -46.79
C LEU A 222 -35.28 -19.76 -47.14
N VAL A 223 -34.57 -20.37 -46.17
CA VAL A 223 -34.28 -21.83 -46.16
C VAL A 223 -34.16 -22.32 -44.70
N SER A 224 -34.87 -23.41 -44.45
CA SER A 224 -35.13 -24.11 -43.19
C SER A 224 -33.94 -24.84 -42.55
N ALA A 225 -34.02 -24.89 -41.22
CA ALA A 225 -33.82 -26.01 -40.31
C ALA A 225 -33.13 -27.31 -40.80
N LYS A 226 -32.17 -27.78 -39.97
CA LYS A 226 -32.10 -29.20 -39.59
C LYS A 226 -31.57 -29.36 -38.17
N LEU A 227 -32.49 -29.75 -37.29
CA LEU A 227 -32.28 -30.27 -35.95
C LEU A 227 -31.89 -31.75 -36.10
N VAL A 228 -30.76 -32.18 -35.56
CA VAL A 228 -30.39 -33.59 -35.43
C VAL A 228 -30.09 -33.84 -33.95
N ARG A 229 -30.77 -34.86 -33.42
CA ARG A 229 -30.61 -35.43 -32.08
C ARG A 229 -29.24 -36.09 -31.92
#